data_AF-A0A914ZSB5-F1
#
_entry.id   AF-A0A914ZSB5-F1
#
_cell.length_a   1.000
_cell.length_b   1.000
_cell.length_c   1.000
_cell.angle_alpha   90.00
_cell.angle_beta   90.00
_cell.angle_gamma   90.00
#
_symmetry.space_group_name_H-M   'P 1'
#
loop_
_entity.id
_entity.type
_entity.pdbx_description
1 polymer ?
#
loop_
_entity_poly.entity_id
_entity_poly.type
_entity_poly.pdbx_seq_one_letter_code
_entity_poly.pdbx_strand_id
1 'polypeptide(L)'
;MRRGYLSVPQMPGKGAYEVLTDGPIAIWHFLANREYRGRKRYAFQIYREAVPLCFLTMKHLSYVVMQSDVPIFVPKHMHVIVEGGNVKLYLGENCEVRTRHNKRITASMSSSFNIPNDNIIVVFCADMRDFGDTMKVVVTSGTDVYCAGGNYVKLRSDDTAIFSVG
;
A
#
# COMPACT_ATOMS: atom_id res chain seq x y z
N MET A 1 4.59 -26.22 -2.27
CA MET A 1 4.95 -24.98 -3.00
C MET A 1 4.82 -23.80 -2.03
N ARG A 2 5.69 -22.79 -2.11
CA ARG A 2 5.54 -21.53 -1.32
C ARG A 2 4.67 -20.57 -2.14
N ARG A 3 3.65 -19.95 -1.52
CA ARG A 3 2.77 -18.96 -2.18
C ARG A 3 3.57 -17.68 -2.46
N GLY A 4 3.61 -17.28 -3.72
CA GLY A 4 4.49 -16.29 -4.33
C GLY A 4 3.86 -14.91 -4.46
N TYR A 5 3.39 -14.35 -3.35
CA TYR A 5 3.15 -12.90 -3.27
C TYR A 5 4.34 -12.11 -3.82
N LEU A 6 4.09 -10.95 -4.44
CA LEU A 6 5.14 -10.04 -4.85
C LEU A 6 6.06 -9.69 -3.65
N SER A 7 7.36 -9.75 -3.88
CA SER A 7 8.37 -9.43 -2.87
C SER A 7 8.37 -7.94 -2.59
N VAL A 8 8.11 -7.57 -1.34
CA VAL A 8 8.23 -6.19 -0.86
C VAL A 8 9.72 -5.81 -0.86
N PRO A 9 10.12 -4.61 -1.34
CA PRO A 9 11.47 -4.08 -1.17
C PRO A 9 11.92 -4.10 0.30
N GLN A 10 13.21 -4.32 0.54
CA GLN A 10 13.71 -4.71 1.87
C GLN A 10 13.67 -3.55 2.89
N MET A 11 12.92 -3.74 3.98
CA MET A 11 12.86 -2.80 5.11
C MET A 11 14.00 -3.00 6.13
N PRO A 12 14.34 -1.96 6.92
CA PRO A 12 15.08 -2.11 8.16
C PRO A 12 14.25 -2.89 9.21
N GLY A 13 14.80 -3.99 9.73
CA GLY A 13 14.23 -4.73 10.87
C GLY A 13 14.78 -4.24 12.22
N LYS A 14 14.47 -4.87 13.35
CA LYS A 14 13.52 -5.99 13.60
C LYS A 14 12.70 -5.74 14.88
N GLY A 15 12.66 -4.47 15.30
CA GLY A 15 12.14 -3.94 16.56
C GLY A 15 12.35 -2.42 16.57
N ALA A 16 12.00 -1.77 15.46
CA ALA A 16 12.68 -0.58 14.98
C ALA A 16 11.99 0.72 15.44
N TYR A 17 12.69 1.56 16.21
CA TYR A 17 12.39 3.01 16.24
C TYR A 17 13.09 3.71 15.11
N GLU A 18 12.34 3.74 14.04
CA GLU A 18 12.20 4.92 13.23
C GLU A 18 11.56 6.04 14.21
N VAL A 19 11.72 7.39 14.06
CA VAL A 19 11.32 8.49 15.04
C VAL A 19 10.49 9.76 14.56
N LEU A 20 10.97 10.60 13.62
CA LEU A 20 10.25 11.63 12.81
C LEU A 20 11.11 12.03 11.58
N THR A 21 10.56 12.18 10.36
CA THR A 21 11.21 12.95 9.25
C THR A 21 10.17 13.69 8.41
N ASP A 22 10.67 14.78 7.82
CA ASP A 22 10.00 15.87 7.13
C ASP A 22 10.34 15.86 5.62
N GLY A 23 9.63 16.66 4.82
CA GLY A 23 9.63 16.58 3.36
C GLY A 23 8.90 15.31 2.91
N PRO A 24 9.53 14.35 2.20
CA PRO A 24 8.85 13.16 1.69
C PRO A 24 8.38 12.12 2.72
N ILE A 25 8.24 12.49 4.01
CA ILE A 25 8.07 11.70 5.24
C ILE A 25 9.42 11.15 5.81
N ALA A 26 9.46 10.77 7.10
CA ALA A 26 9.56 9.35 7.54
C ALA A 26 10.57 8.96 8.62
N ILE A 27 10.17 8.93 9.90
CA ILE A 27 10.76 8.00 10.87
C ILE A 27 9.66 7.69 11.97
N TRP A 28 9.33 6.42 12.39
CA TRP A 28 8.52 5.96 13.59
C TRP A 28 8.66 4.47 14.22
N HIS A 29 8.35 4.23 15.52
CA HIS A 29 8.65 2.99 16.33
C HIS A 29 7.74 1.71 16.35
N PHE A 30 8.34 0.52 16.20
CA PHE A 30 7.79 -0.80 16.60
C PHE A 30 8.64 -1.68 17.53
N LEU A 31 8.30 -1.77 18.82
CA LEU A 31 8.53 -3.00 19.61
C LEU A 31 7.20 -3.72 19.92
N ALA A 32 7.03 -4.87 19.26
CA ALA A 32 5.81 -5.66 19.30
C ALA A 32 5.65 -6.50 20.59
N ASN A 33 4.35 -6.84 20.84
CA ASN A 33 2.59 -8.53 22.33
C ASN A 33 2.46 -10.13 22.22
N ARG A 34 3.15 -10.88 23.09
CA ARG A 34 2.46 -11.70 24.10
C ARG A 34 2.47 -11.01 25.47
N GLU A 35 3.41 -10.07 25.59
CA GLU A 35 3.97 -9.48 26.80
C GLU A 35 3.82 -7.96 26.89
N TYR A 36 3.53 -7.30 25.76
CA TYR A 36 3.55 -5.84 25.56
C TYR A 36 2.40 -5.07 26.28
N ARG A 37 2.42 -5.05 27.63
CA ARG A 37 1.85 -3.98 28.49
C ARG A 37 2.93 -2.91 28.74
N GLY A 38 2.55 -1.63 28.74
CA GLY A 38 3.49 -0.49 28.79
C GLY A 38 3.94 0.07 27.43
N ARG A 39 3.21 -0.26 26.35
CA ARG A 39 3.52 0.09 24.94
C ARG A 39 3.77 1.59 24.68
N LYS A 40 4.69 1.88 23.74
CA LYS A 40 4.54 2.95 22.74
C LYS A 40 4.97 2.43 21.36
N ARG A 41 4.16 2.65 20.31
CA ARG A 41 4.39 2.19 18.92
C ARG A 41 3.64 3.05 17.88
N TYR A 42 4.15 3.07 16.64
CA TYR A 42 4.25 4.27 15.80
C TYR A 42 4.74 3.89 14.36
N ALA A 43 4.11 4.28 13.22
CA ALA A 43 4.57 3.98 11.81
C ALA A 43 4.30 5.10 10.79
N PHE A 44 5.26 5.41 9.89
CA PHE A 44 5.09 5.66 8.44
C PHE A 44 6.41 6.05 7.73
N GLN A 45 6.75 5.39 6.59
CA GLN A 45 7.91 5.76 5.77
C GLN A 45 7.71 5.81 4.23
N ILE A 46 8.10 6.95 3.63
CA ILE A 46 8.46 7.31 2.24
C ILE A 46 9.58 8.39 2.40
N TYR A 47 10.58 8.58 1.52
CA TYR A 47 11.72 9.48 1.91
C TYR A 47 12.56 10.18 0.82
N ARG A 48 12.14 10.23 -0.47
CA ARG A 48 12.81 11.05 -1.53
C ARG A 48 11.90 11.66 -2.64
N GLU A 49 10.60 11.82 -2.39
CA GLU A 49 9.61 12.56 -3.24
C GLU A 49 9.31 11.92 -4.62
N ALA A 50 8.30 12.35 -5.41
CA ALA A 50 7.35 13.46 -5.27
C ALA A 50 5.96 13.05 -4.72
N VAL A 51 5.19 14.00 -4.18
CA VAL A 51 3.95 13.74 -3.41
C VAL A 51 2.92 14.87 -3.48
N PRO A 52 1.65 14.53 -3.24
CA PRO A 52 0.86 15.29 -2.25
C PRO A 52 0.13 14.36 -1.26
N LEU A 53 0.39 14.56 0.04
CA LEU A 53 -0.22 13.81 1.14
C LEU A 53 -1.19 14.69 1.93
N CYS A 54 -2.24 14.09 2.48
CA CYS A 54 -3.12 14.72 3.46
C CYS A 54 -3.60 13.68 4.48
N PHE A 55 -3.33 13.95 5.76
CA PHE A 55 -3.66 13.07 6.89
C PHE A 55 -4.66 13.77 7.82
N LEU A 56 -5.75 13.08 8.23
CA LEU A 56 -6.68 13.58 9.25
C LEU A 56 -7.23 12.43 10.13
N THR A 57 -6.68 12.29 11.33
CA THR A 57 -6.98 11.21 12.28
C THR A 57 -7.92 11.67 13.41
N MET A 58 -9.22 11.78 13.09
CA MET A 58 -10.31 11.99 14.07
C MET A 58 -11.23 10.77 14.23
N LYS A 59 -10.95 9.69 13.51
CA LYS A 59 -11.62 8.37 13.57
C LYS A 59 -10.57 7.28 13.28
N HIS A 60 -10.93 6.02 13.52
CA HIS A 60 -10.15 4.81 13.23
C HIS A 60 -10.02 4.52 11.71
N LEU A 61 -9.61 5.53 10.94
CA LEU A 61 -9.49 5.45 9.50
C LEU A 61 -8.46 6.47 8.97
N SER A 62 -7.24 6.00 8.74
CA SER A 62 -6.17 6.75 8.06
C SER A 62 -6.26 6.69 6.53
N TYR A 63 -5.88 7.79 5.86
CA TYR A 63 -5.81 7.88 4.40
C TYR A 63 -4.40 8.30 3.96
N VAL A 64 -3.95 7.75 2.84
CA VAL A 64 -2.70 8.10 2.14
C VAL A 64 -3.06 8.39 0.70
N VAL A 65 -3.14 9.67 0.34
CA VAL A 65 -3.37 10.10 -1.04
C VAL A 65 -2.05 10.03 -1.81
N MET A 66 -2.14 9.59 -3.07
CA MET A 66 -1.02 9.36 -3.96
C MET A 66 -1.33 9.91 -5.34
N GLN A 67 -0.61 10.97 -5.71
CA GLN A 67 -0.59 11.56 -7.04
C GLN A 67 0.85 11.65 -7.49
N SER A 68 1.23 10.77 -8.42
CA SER A 68 2.62 10.56 -8.83
C SER A 68 2.66 9.91 -10.21
N ASP A 69 3.62 10.33 -11.03
CA ASP A 69 4.05 9.64 -12.26
C ASP A 69 5.04 8.51 -11.96
N VAL A 70 5.83 8.65 -10.88
CA VAL A 70 6.64 7.57 -10.29
C VAL A 70 5.71 6.43 -9.81
N PRO A 71 5.95 5.16 -10.21
CA PRO A 71 5.14 4.02 -9.80
C PRO A 71 5.12 3.79 -8.28
N ILE A 72 4.12 3.05 -7.80
CA ILE A 72 3.86 2.86 -6.37
C ILE A 72 3.72 1.37 -6.02
N PHE A 73 4.45 0.91 -5.01
CA PHE A 73 4.26 -0.42 -4.41
C PHE A 73 3.39 -0.34 -3.15
N VAL A 74 2.34 -1.16 -3.10
CA VAL A 74 1.38 -1.23 -2.00
C VAL A 74 1.47 -2.59 -1.29
N PRO A 75 1.86 -2.64 0.01
CA PRO A 75 1.90 -3.87 0.80
C PRO A 75 0.58 -4.65 0.88
N LYS A 76 0.70 -5.91 1.30
CA LYS A 76 -0.39 -6.90 1.34
C LYS A 76 -1.52 -6.46 2.27
N HIS A 77 -2.75 -6.86 1.94
CA HIS A 77 -3.95 -6.63 2.75
C HIS A 77 -4.34 -5.17 3.00
N MET A 78 -3.61 -4.22 2.42
CA MET A 78 -4.01 -2.81 2.43
C MET A 78 -5.17 -2.58 1.46
N HIS A 79 -6.03 -1.63 1.84
CA HIS A 79 -7.12 -1.16 1.00
C HIS A 79 -6.60 -0.11 0.01
N VAL A 80 -6.95 -0.27 -1.27
CA VAL A 80 -6.62 0.68 -2.33
C VAL A 80 -7.92 1.23 -2.92
N ILE A 81 -7.95 2.52 -3.20
CA ILE A 81 -9.02 3.18 -3.95
C ILE A 81 -8.39 3.85 -5.15
N VAL A 82 -8.81 3.49 -6.36
CA VAL A 82 -8.39 4.18 -7.59
C VAL A 82 -9.47 5.19 -7.96
N GLU A 83 -9.16 6.48 -7.86
CA GLU A 83 -10.08 7.57 -8.15
C GLU A 83 -9.79 8.28 -9.48
N GLY A 84 -8.54 8.27 -9.95
CA GLY A 84 -8.16 8.84 -11.24
C GLY A 84 -8.22 7.87 -12.44
N GLY A 85 -8.31 8.44 -13.65
CA GLY A 85 -8.12 7.75 -14.93
C GLY A 85 -6.65 7.55 -15.32
N ASN A 86 -6.40 6.76 -16.36
CA ASN A 86 -5.08 6.34 -16.86
C ASN A 86 -4.17 5.77 -15.75
N VAL A 87 -4.70 4.83 -14.97
CA VAL A 87 -3.97 4.09 -13.93
C VAL A 87 -3.68 2.67 -14.42
N LYS A 88 -2.46 2.18 -14.23
CA LYS A 88 -2.11 0.76 -14.46
C LYS A 88 -2.03 0.04 -13.12
N LEU A 89 -2.74 -1.08 -12.98
CA LEU A 89 -2.90 -1.80 -11.72
C LEU A 89 -2.39 -3.24 -11.86
N TYR A 90 -1.17 -3.48 -11.37
CA TYR A 90 -0.49 -4.78 -11.32
C TYR A 90 -0.85 -5.52 -10.02
N LEU A 91 -1.44 -6.71 -10.15
CA LEU A 91 -2.04 -7.44 -9.03
C LEU A 91 -1.28 -8.71 -8.66
N GLY A 92 -0.58 -8.71 -7.52
CA GLY A 92 -0.09 -9.92 -6.86
C GLY A 92 -1.23 -10.86 -6.41
N GLU A 93 -0.89 -12.10 -6.05
CA GLU A 93 -1.87 -13.17 -5.80
C GLU A 93 -3.06 -12.76 -4.91
N ASN A 94 -4.27 -13.23 -5.23
CA ASN A 94 -5.47 -13.09 -4.39
C ASN A 94 -5.95 -11.64 -4.12
N CYS A 95 -5.49 -10.63 -4.88
CA CYS A 95 -6.12 -9.30 -4.80
C CYS A 95 -7.60 -9.37 -5.21
N GLU A 96 -8.49 -8.77 -4.43
CA GLU A 96 -9.89 -8.55 -4.81
C GLU A 96 -10.05 -7.14 -5.35
N VAL A 97 -10.50 -7.02 -6.60
CA VAL A 97 -10.92 -5.75 -7.21
C VAL A 97 -12.44 -5.70 -7.25
N ARG A 98 -13.03 -4.60 -6.77
CA ARG A 98 -14.42 -4.23 -7.05
C ARG A 98 -14.46 -3.02 -7.97
N THR A 99 -15.08 -3.22 -9.13
CA THR A 99 -15.41 -2.15 -10.07
C THR A 99 -16.54 -1.26 -9.55
N ARG A 100 -16.72 -0.10 -10.19
CA ARG A 100 -17.83 0.83 -9.94
C ARG A 100 -19.22 0.17 -10.01
N HIS A 101 -19.38 -0.81 -10.91
CA HIS A 101 -20.61 -1.59 -11.11
C HIS A 101 -20.73 -2.81 -10.16
N ASN A 102 -19.98 -2.87 -9.06
CA ASN A 102 -19.90 -4.00 -8.12
C ASN A 102 -19.46 -5.35 -8.71
N LYS A 103 -19.08 -5.44 -9.99
CA LYS A 103 -18.42 -6.63 -10.55
C LYS A 103 -17.10 -6.84 -9.81
N ARG A 104 -16.97 -8.03 -9.20
CA ARG A 104 -15.78 -8.52 -8.48
C ARG A 104 -14.85 -9.21 -9.47
N ILE A 105 -13.55 -8.94 -9.36
CA ILE A 105 -12.47 -9.64 -10.06
C ILE A 105 -11.48 -10.08 -9.00
N THR A 106 -10.97 -11.31 -9.07
CA THR A 106 -9.95 -11.82 -8.15
C THR A 106 -8.69 -12.15 -8.94
N ALA A 107 -7.54 -11.65 -8.51
CA ALA A 107 -6.26 -11.97 -9.14
C ALA A 107 -5.86 -13.43 -8.87
N SER A 108 -5.42 -14.11 -9.92
CA SER A 108 -4.92 -15.48 -10.01
C SER A 108 -3.70 -15.74 -9.11
N MET A 109 -3.33 -17.02 -8.93
CA MET A 109 -2.31 -17.46 -7.97
C MET A 109 -0.87 -17.51 -8.52
N SER A 110 -0.58 -16.79 -9.61
CA SER A 110 0.60 -16.98 -10.47
C SER A 110 1.27 -15.67 -10.91
N SER A 111 0.84 -14.51 -10.40
CA SER A 111 1.25 -13.20 -10.91
C SER A 111 2.67 -12.78 -10.54
N SER A 112 3.64 -13.20 -11.38
CA SER A 112 4.99 -12.65 -11.43
C SER A 112 5.05 -11.38 -12.29
N PHE A 113 5.22 -10.23 -11.63
CA PHE A 113 5.53 -8.96 -12.28
C PHE A 113 6.93 -8.49 -11.91
N ASN A 114 7.68 -7.96 -12.88
CA ASN A 114 8.89 -7.20 -12.59
C ASN A 114 8.48 -5.86 -11.98
N ILE A 115 8.79 -5.67 -10.71
CA ILE A 115 8.66 -4.40 -10.00
C ILE A 115 9.93 -3.59 -10.33
N PRO A 116 9.83 -2.28 -10.63
CA PRO A 116 10.99 -1.40 -10.69
C PRO A 116 11.83 -1.49 -9.40
N ASN A 117 13.15 -1.70 -9.53
CA ASN A 117 14.07 -1.77 -8.39
C ASN A 117 14.53 -0.38 -7.93
N ASP A 118 14.47 0.58 -8.84
CA ASP A 118 14.73 2.00 -8.68
C ASP A 118 13.45 2.80 -9.05
N ASN A 119 13.41 4.07 -8.63
CA ASN A 119 12.32 5.00 -8.99
C ASN A 119 10.91 4.43 -8.72
N ILE A 120 10.66 3.99 -7.48
CA ILE A 120 9.37 3.49 -7.02
C ILE A 120 9.03 4.00 -5.61
N ILE A 121 7.82 4.48 -5.41
CA ILE A 121 7.29 4.87 -4.08
C ILE A 121 6.82 3.60 -3.37
N VAL A 122 7.53 3.17 -2.34
CA VAL A 122 7.12 2.01 -1.53
C VAL A 122 6.38 2.49 -0.30
N VAL A 123 5.09 2.17 -0.20
CA VAL A 123 4.28 2.55 0.97
C VAL A 123 4.64 1.66 2.15
N PHE A 124 5.23 2.22 3.21
CA PHE A 124 5.53 1.47 4.43
C PHE A 124 4.71 1.92 5.64
N CYS A 125 4.05 0.95 6.26
CA CYS A 125 3.28 1.09 7.49
C CYS A 125 3.43 -0.18 8.33
N ALA A 126 3.03 -0.11 9.60
CA ALA A 126 2.70 -1.32 10.33
C ALA A 126 1.31 -1.83 9.96
N ASP A 127 1.00 -3.03 10.46
CA ASP A 127 -0.36 -3.54 10.48
C ASP A 127 -1.23 -2.65 11.39
N MET A 128 -2.00 -1.73 10.78
CA MET A 128 -2.85 -0.79 11.52
C MET A 128 -3.93 -1.49 12.36
N ARG A 129 -4.21 -2.78 12.11
CA ARG A 129 -5.09 -3.61 12.94
C ARG A 129 -4.57 -3.74 14.38
N ASP A 130 -3.25 -3.72 14.58
CA ASP A 130 -2.61 -3.74 15.92
C ASP A 130 -2.93 -2.46 16.76
N PHE A 131 -3.42 -1.42 16.08
CA PHE A 131 -3.80 -0.10 16.59
C PHE A 131 -5.31 0.17 16.51
N GLY A 132 -6.09 -0.78 15.99
CA GLY A 132 -7.51 -0.62 15.74
C GLY A 132 -7.84 0.42 14.67
N ASP A 133 -6.93 0.70 13.74
CA ASP A 133 -7.08 1.64 12.62
C ASP A 133 -7.08 0.89 11.27
N THR A 134 -7.66 1.50 10.24
CA THR A 134 -7.63 1.01 8.86
C THR A 134 -6.97 2.06 7.98
N MET A 135 -5.88 1.72 7.30
CA MET A 135 -5.29 2.62 6.30
C MET A 135 -5.80 2.32 4.88
N LYS A 136 -6.06 3.37 4.11
CA LYS A 136 -6.44 3.30 2.69
C LYS A 136 -5.50 4.14 1.83
N VAL A 137 -4.91 3.53 0.81
CA VAL A 137 -4.20 4.26 -0.25
C VAL A 137 -5.22 4.74 -1.28
N VAL A 138 -5.16 6.02 -1.65
CA VAL A 138 -6.02 6.65 -2.67
C VAL A 138 -5.12 7.06 -3.83
N VAL A 139 -5.34 6.47 -5.01
CA VAL A 139 -4.54 6.65 -6.21
C VAL A 139 -5.27 7.57 -7.19
N THR A 140 -4.61 8.64 -7.62
CA THR A 140 -5.12 9.57 -8.63
C THR A 140 -4.68 9.18 -10.05
N SER A 141 -4.76 10.10 -11.01
CA SER A 141 -4.46 9.81 -12.41
C SER A 141 -2.99 9.64 -12.74
N GLY A 142 -2.70 8.82 -13.77
CA GLY A 142 -1.37 8.67 -14.38
C GLY A 142 -0.43 7.71 -13.65
N THR A 143 -0.83 7.17 -12.50
CA THR A 143 0.03 6.37 -11.62
C THR A 143 0.01 4.88 -11.95
N ASP A 144 1.17 4.23 -11.95
CA ASP A 144 1.31 2.77 -12.02
C ASP A 144 1.41 2.16 -10.62
N VAL A 145 0.64 1.11 -10.33
CA VAL A 145 0.43 0.59 -8.97
C VAL A 145 0.67 -0.92 -8.91
N TYR A 146 1.57 -1.34 -8.03
CA TYR A 146 1.93 -2.73 -7.76
C TYR A 146 1.36 -3.17 -6.40
N CYS A 147 0.24 -3.89 -6.42
CA CYS A 147 -0.39 -4.47 -5.22
C CYS A 147 0.28 -5.79 -4.84
N ALA A 148 0.84 -5.88 -3.63
CA ALA A 148 1.66 -7.02 -3.21
C ALA A 148 0.92 -8.38 -3.15
N GLY A 149 -0.42 -8.35 -3.06
CA GLY A 149 -1.28 -9.52 -3.02
C GLY A 149 -2.19 -9.56 -1.79
N GLY A 150 -3.37 -10.15 -1.94
CA GLY A 150 -4.42 -10.15 -0.90
C GLY A 150 -4.95 -8.75 -0.57
N ASN A 151 -4.74 -7.77 -1.44
CA ASN A 151 -5.24 -6.39 -1.32
C ASN A 151 -6.74 -6.31 -1.66
N TYR A 152 -7.42 -5.31 -1.10
CA TYR A 152 -8.79 -4.97 -1.47
C TYR A 152 -8.79 -3.65 -2.25
N VAL A 153 -9.03 -3.71 -3.56
CA VAL A 153 -9.02 -2.56 -4.47
C VAL A 153 -10.45 -2.17 -4.83
N LYS A 154 -10.81 -0.89 -4.66
CA LYS A 154 -12.04 -0.31 -5.20
C LYS A 154 -11.69 0.64 -6.35
N LEU A 155 -12.12 0.29 -7.57
CA LEU A 155 -12.05 1.21 -8.71
C LEU A 155 -13.27 2.14 -8.68
N ARG A 156 -13.02 3.44 -8.80
CA ARG A 156 -14.04 4.47 -9.04
C ARG A 156 -13.92 5.09 -10.42
N SER A 157 -12.71 5.14 -10.97
CA SER A 157 -12.48 5.32 -12.39
C SER A 157 -12.82 4.02 -13.14
N ASP A 158 -13.45 4.16 -14.30
CA ASP A 158 -13.67 3.08 -15.25
C ASP A 158 -12.51 2.98 -16.27
N ASP A 159 -11.66 4.00 -16.33
CA ASP A 159 -10.39 4.06 -17.05
C ASP A 159 -9.24 3.62 -16.12
N THR A 160 -9.02 2.31 -16.04
CA THR A 160 -7.93 1.68 -15.27
C THR A 160 -7.55 0.36 -15.92
N ALA A 161 -6.31 0.24 -16.39
CA ALA A 161 -5.79 -0.98 -17.00
C ALA A 161 -5.38 -1.98 -15.91
N ILE A 162 -6.09 -3.11 -15.82
CA ILE A 162 -5.84 -4.15 -14.81
C ILE A 162 -4.93 -5.24 -15.38
N PHE A 163 -3.81 -5.50 -14.71
CA PHE A 163 -2.84 -6.53 -15.05
C PHE A 163 -2.81 -7.61 -13.95
N SER A 164 -3.26 -8.82 -14.30
CA SER A 164 -3.14 -10.03 -13.48
C SER A 164 -2.80 -11.21 -14.39
N VAL A 165 -1.64 -11.84 -14.22
CA VAL A 165 -1.24 -13.03 -14.99
C VAL A 165 -2.12 -14.21 -14.57
N GLY A 166 -2.66 -14.96 -15.55
CA GLY A 166 -3.59 -16.07 -15.35
C GLY A 166 -3.06 -17.24 -14.53
#